data_AF-A0A2A5KW56-F1
#
_entry.id   AF-A0A2A5KW56-F1
#
_cell.length_a   1.000
_cell.length_b   1.000
_cell.length_c   1.000
_cell.angle_alpha   90.00
_cell.angle_beta   90.00
_cell.angle_gamma   90.00
#
_symmetry.space_group_name_H-M   'P 1'
#
loop_
_entity.id
_entity.type
_entity.pdbx_description
1 polymer ?
#
loop_
_entity_poly.entity_id
_entity_poly.type
_entity_poly.pdbx_seq_one_letter_code
_entity_poly.pdbx_strand_id
1 'polypeptide(L)' 'MSELEDLLRQKAEIEARIEKVRASEIDGLKRRFADMALQLRELNALPAALVEAFTDKAGTFNVFRTMKVKKPS' A
#
# COMPACT_ATOMS: atom_id res chain seq x y z
N MET A 1 14.45 -30.92 40.21
CA MET A 1 14.24 -29.56 39.67
C MET A 1 13.10 -28.94 40.45
N SER A 2 13.22 -27.65 40.76
CA SER A 2 12.20 -26.92 41.50
C SER A 2 11.03 -26.56 40.56
N GLU A 3 9.78 -26.71 41.00
CA GLU A 3 8.61 -26.27 40.22
C GLU A 3 8.72 -24.81 39.75
N LEU A 4 9.42 -23.97 40.51
CA LEU A 4 9.71 -22.59 40.13
C LEU A 4 10.62 -22.49 38.90
N GLU A 5 11.63 -23.36 38.79
CA GLU A 5 12.53 -23.39 37.63
C GLU A 5 11.79 -23.84 36.36
N ASP A 6 10.91 -24.84 36.49
CA ASP A 6 10.08 -25.31 35.40
C ASP A 6 9.08 -24.24 34.94
N LEU A 7 8.45 -23.51 35.87
CA LEU A 7 7.57 -22.38 35.56
C LEU A 7 8.32 -21.23 34.88
N LEU A 8 9.52 -20.89 35.34
CA LEU A 8 10.34 -19.84 34.71
C LEU A 8 10.76 -20.23 33.30
N ARG A 9 11.08 -21.51 33.07
CA ARG A 9 11.40 -22.04 31.75
C ARG A 9 10.20 -21.96 30.80
N GLN A 10 9.02 -22.38 31.27
CA GLN A 10 7.78 -22.30 30.48
C GLN A 10 7.40 -20.85 30.15
N LYS A 11 7.58 -19.92 31.10
CA LYS A 11 7.36 -18.48 30.88
C LYS A 11 8.24 -17.96 29.75
N ALA A 12 9.54 -18.24 29.80
CA ALA A 12 10.49 -17.80 28.78
C ALA A 12 10.15 -18.36 27.38
N GLU A 13 9.70 -19.62 27.31
CA GLU A 13 9.28 -20.25 26.05
C GLU A 13 8.01 -19.59 25.47
N ILE A 14 7.04 -19.26 26.33
CA ILE A 14 5.83 -18.55 25.92
C ILE A 14 6.16 -17.13 25.45
N GLU A 15 7.03 -16.41 26.17
CA GLU A 15 7.46 -15.05 25.79
C GLU A 15 8.15 -15.05 24.43
N ALA A 16 9.09 -15.99 24.18
CA ALA A 16 9.73 -16.14 22.87
C ALA A 16 8.74 -16.47 21.75
N ARG A 17 7.72 -17.28 22.04
CA ARG A 17 6.67 -17.61 21.07
C ARG A 17 5.78 -16.42 20.75
N ILE A 18 5.44 -15.61 21.75
CA ILE A 18 4.69 -14.36 21.57
C ILE A 18 5.48 -13.38 20.70
N GLU A 19 6.76 -13.18 20.98
CA GLU A 19 7.62 -12.29 20.17
C GLU A 19 7.68 -12.73 18.71
N LYS A 20 7.83 -14.03 18.46
CA LYS A 20 7.84 -14.58 17.10
C LYS A 20 6.52 -14.34 16.36
N VAL A 21 5.39 -14.57 17.02
CA VAL A 21 4.06 -14.34 16.41
C VAL A 21 3.87 -12.85 16.12
N ARG A 22 4.17 -11.98 17.09
CA ARG A 22 4.07 -10.52 16.91
C ARG A 22 4.95 -10.01 15.77
N ALA A 23 6.17 -10.50 15.64
CA ALA A 23 7.05 -10.14 14.53
C ALA A 23 6.42 -10.50 13.17
N SER A 24 5.89 -11.71 13.06
CA SER A 24 5.19 -12.15 11.84
C SER A 24 3.93 -11.33 11.54
N GLU A 25 3.15 -10.98 12.55
CA GLU A 25 1.95 -10.14 12.39
C GLU A 25 2.32 -8.72 11.94
N ILE A 26 3.37 -8.14 12.54
CA ILE A 26 3.90 -6.82 12.16
C ILE A 26 4.35 -6.82 10.70
N ASP A 27 5.06 -7.85 10.25
CA ASP A 27 5.50 -7.92 8.85
C ASP A 27 4.32 -8.08 7.88
N GLY A 28 3.29 -8.84 8.28
CA GLY A 28 2.03 -8.92 7.54
C GLY A 28 1.28 -7.59 7.49
N LEU A 29 1.32 -6.78 8.56
CA LEU A 29 0.75 -5.43 8.59
C LEU A 29 1.54 -4.45 7.70
N LYS A 30 2.87 -4.50 7.73
CA LYS A 30 3.71 -3.67 6.85
C LYS A 30 3.41 -3.91 5.37
N ARG A 31 3.23 -5.17 4.98
CA ARG A 31 2.87 -5.52 3.59
C ARG A 31 1.51 -4.94 3.19
N ARG A 32 0.48 -5.15 4.03
CA ARG A 32 -0.86 -4.58 3.79
C ARG A 32 -0.83 -3.06 3.72
N PHE A 33 -0.02 -2.41 4.55
CA PHE A 33 0.17 -0.96 4.50
C PHE A 33 0.82 -0.52 3.18
N ALA A 34 1.85 -1.22 2.70
CA ALA A 34 2.48 -0.93 1.42
C ALA A 34 1.50 -1.07 0.25
N ASP A 35 0.70 -2.13 0.24
CA ASP A 35 -0.34 -2.35 -0.79
C ASP A 35 -1.37 -1.21 -0.78
N MET A 36 -1.83 -0.79 0.40
CA MET A 36 -2.79 0.31 0.55
C MET A 36 -2.19 1.66 0.12
N ALA A 37 -0.92 1.92 0.43
CA ALA A 37 -0.22 3.13 -0.01
C ALA A 37 -0.10 3.19 -1.54
N LEU A 38 0.13 2.04 -2.19
CA LEU A 38 0.17 1.94 -3.65
C LEU A 38 -1.22 2.24 -4.26
N GLN A 39 -2.28 1.64 -3.72
CA GLN A 39 -3.65 1.91 -4.15
C GLN A 39 -4.03 3.39 -4.00
N LEU A 40 -3.64 4.02 -2.89
CA LEU A 40 -3.88 5.46 -2.67
C LEU A 40 -3.11 6.32 -3.68
N ARG A 41 -1.87 5.95 -4.00
CA ARG A 41 -1.09 6.66 -5.03
C ARG A 41 -1.75 6.56 -6.40
N GLU A 42 -2.22 5.38 -6.79
CA GLU A 42 -2.94 5.17 -8.04
C GLU A 42 -4.23 5.99 -8.08
N LEU A 43 -5.00 5.97 -6.99
CA LEU A 43 -6.24 6.73 -6.88
C LEU A 43 -6.00 8.24 -6.97
N ASN A 44 -4.93 8.75 -6.36
CA ASN A 44 -4.54 10.15 -6.49
C ASN A 44 -4.01 10.51 -7.89
N ALA A 45 -3.53 9.53 -8.66
CA ALA A 45 -3.08 9.73 -10.04
C ALA A 45 -4.25 9.70 -11.05
N LEU A 46 -5.39 9.08 -10.72
CA LEU A 46 -6.57 9.01 -11.60
C LEU A 46 -7.07 10.39 -12.06
N PRO A 47 -7.19 11.42 -11.20
CA PRO A 47 -7.56 12.76 -11.63
C PRO A 47 -6.59 13.35 -12.66
N ALA A 48 -5.28 13.15 -12.47
CA ALA A 48 -4.27 13.66 -13.41
C ALA A 48 -4.36 12.95 -14.76
N ALA A 49 -4.47 11.62 -14.77
CA ALA A 49 -4.64 10.83 -16.00
C ALA A 49 -5.94 11.20 -16.74
N LEU A 50 -7.02 11.46 -16.01
CA LEU A 50 -8.29 11.91 -16.58
C LEU A 50 -8.13 13.31 -17.22
N VAL A 51 -7.54 14.26 -16.50
CA VAL A 51 -7.29 15.60 -17.03
C VAL A 51 -6.40 15.56 -18.27
N GLU A 52 -5.33 14.76 -18.25
CA GLU A 52 -4.44 14.58 -19.41
C GLU A 52 -5.17 13.97 -20.62
N ALA A 53 -6.17 13.11 -20.40
CA ALA A 53 -6.95 12.54 -21.49
C ALA A 53 -7.80 13.58 -22.24
N PHE A 54 -8.23 14.64 -21.55
CA PHE A 54 -9.16 15.65 -22.10
C PHE A 54 -8.52 17.02 -22.34
N THR A 55 -7.33 17.30 -21.81
CA THR A 55 -6.68 18.62 -21.92
C THR A 55 -5.38 18.57 -22.73
N ASP A 56 -4.95 19.71 -23.25
CA ASP A 56 -3.63 19.89 -23.88
C ASP A 56 -2.55 20.27 -22.85
N LYS A 57 -1.31 20.49 -23.31
CA LYS A 57 -0.18 20.85 -22.42
C LYS A 57 -0.37 22.18 -21.68
N ALA A 58 -1.30 23.02 -22.13
CA ALA A 58 -1.66 24.28 -21.46
C ALA A 58 -2.81 24.11 -20.45
N GLY A 59 -3.32 22.88 -20.25
CA GLY A 59 -4.43 22.59 -19.34
C GLY A 59 -5.80 22.99 -19.90
N THR A 60 -5.90 23.28 -21.20
CA THR A 60 -7.16 23.65 -21.85
C THR A 60 -7.80 22.44 -22.51
N PHE A 61 -9.14 22.39 -22.54
CA PHE A 61 -9.87 21.24 -23.11
C PHE A 61 -9.54 21.06 -24.60
N ASN A 62 -9.16 19.84 -24.98
CA ASN A 62 -8.76 19.48 -26.33
C ASN A 62 -9.80 18.57 -26.99
N VAL A 63 -10.68 19.17 -27.80
CA VAL A 63 -11.77 18.48 -28.52
C VAL A 63 -11.24 17.34 -29.40
N PHE A 64 -10.09 17.51 -30.06
CA PHE A 64 -9.52 16.49 -30.95
C PHE A 64 -9.06 15.25 -30.17
N ARG A 65 -8.50 15.45 -28.97
CA ARG A 65 -8.08 14.38 -28.07
C ARG A 65 -9.28 13.61 -27.55
N THR A 66 -10.32 14.33 -27.12
CA THR A 66 -11.60 13.76 -26.68
C THR A 66 -12.29 12.94 -27.77
N MET A 67 -12.32 13.48 -28.99
CA MET A 67 -12.97 12.85 -30.15
C MET A 67 -12.09 11.79 -30.83
N LYS A 68 -10.85 11.56 -30.35
CA LYS A 68 -9.85 10.65 -30.93
C LYS A 68 -9.59 10.88 -32.43
N VAL A 69 -9.57 12.14 -32.85
CA VAL A 69 -9.33 12.56 -34.24
C VAL A 69 -8.04 13.36 -34.36
N LYS A 70 -7.43 13.36 -35.54
CA LYS A 70 -6.23 14.18 -35.80
C LYS A 70 -6.62 15.66 -35.92
N LYS A 71 -5.82 16.54 -35.29
CA LYS A 71 -5.96 17.98 -35.49
C LYS A 71 -5.64 18.31 -36.95
N PRO A 72 -6.48 19.07 -37.67
CA PRO A 72 -6.17 19.55 -39.01
C PRO A 72 -4.92 20.42 -38.94
N SER A 73 -3.94 20.12 -39.81
CA SER A 73 -2.71 20.89 -40.00
C SER A 73 -2.96 22.20 -40.72
#